data_AF-A0A973RQH4-F1
#
_entry.id   AF-A0A973RQH4-F1
#
_cell.length_a   1.000
_cell.length_b   1.000
_cell.length_c   1.000
_cell.angle_alpha   90.00
_cell.angle_beta   90.00
_cell.angle_gamma   90.00
#
_symmetry.space_group_name_H-M   'P 1'
#
loop_
_entity.id
_entity.type
_entity.pdbx_description
1 polymer ?
#
loop_
_entity_poly.entity_id
_entity_poly.type
_entity_poly.pdbx_seq_one_letter_code
_entity_poly.pdbx_strand_id
1 'polypeptide(L)'
;MSIFLRSGDDLQRVSRELRHMGDREVSKRFRKELRAAARPLVPKVRAAIRQIPSGRSYSPDGLRGALARATRLEVKTTGRSAGVAIRVDGRKMPAHMKSLPSMVEGKKRWRHPVFGNREVWVNQPKQPYFYDTVRVAGPASRRAVNRVLDGITRDIS
;
A
#
# COMPACT_ATOMS: atom_id res chain seq x y z
N MET A 1 -1.33 5.57 4.93
CA MET A 1 -2.24 4.45 5.32
C MET A 1 -1.71 3.16 4.75
N SER A 2 -2.01 2.01 5.36
CA SER A 2 -1.56 0.70 4.87
C SER A 2 -2.52 -0.41 5.26
N ILE A 3 -2.36 -1.56 4.61
CA ILE A 3 -2.97 -2.84 4.99
C ILE A 3 -2.00 -3.98 4.70
N PHE A 4 -1.92 -4.93 5.62
CA PHE A 4 -1.12 -6.14 5.48
C PHE A 4 -1.89 -7.20 4.66
N LEU A 5 -1.17 -7.87 3.76
CA LEU A 5 -1.63 -9.01 2.99
C LEU A 5 -1.29 -10.34 3.69
N ARG A 6 -0.27 -10.36 4.55
CA ARG A 6 0.11 -11.49 5.41
C ARG A 6 0.72 -10.98 6.73
N SER A 7 0.55 -11.76 7.79
CA SER A 7 1.11 -11.54 9.14
C SER A 7 2.64 -11.56 9.14
N GLY A 8 3.23 -10.82 10.07
CA GLY A 8 4.67 -10.68 10.17
C GLY A 8 5.38 -11.88 10.77
N ASP A 9 4.74 -12.60 11.69
CA ASP A 9 5.39 -13.65 12.47
C ASP A 9 5.82 -14.84 11.61
N ASP A 10 4.94 -15.30 10.69
CA ASP A 10 5.26 -16.36 9.74
C ASP A 10 6.42 -15.96 8.82
N LEU A 11 6.36 -14.74 8.26
CA LEU A 11 7.39 -14.21 7.37
C LEU A 11 8.73 -14.07 8.09
N GLN A 12 8.69 -13.67 9.36
CA GLN A 12 9.86 -13.53 10.21
C GLN A 12 10.49 -14.88 10.54
N ARG A 13 9.68 -15.90 10.82
CA ARG A 13 10.13 -17.29 11.06
C ARG A 13 10.84 -17.84 9.84
N VAL A 14 10.17 -17.88 8.69
CA VAL A 14 10.73 -18.38 7.43
C VAL A 14 12.00 -17.61 7.05
N SER A 15 12.00 -16.28 7.21
CA SER A 15 13.21 -15.49 6.91
C SER A 15 14.37 -15.71 7.87
N ARG A 16 14.10 -16.12 9.11
CA ARG A 16 15.13 -16.47 10.09
C ARG A 16 15.75 -17.81 9.73
N GLU A 17 14.93 -18.80 9.40
CA GLU A 17 15.36 -20.13 8.94
C GLU A 17 16.22 -20.01 7.67
N LEU A 18 15.73 -19.29 6.65
CA LEU A 18 16.49 -19.05 5.42
C LEU A 18 17.83 -18.35 5.65
N ARG A 19 17.93 -17.48 6.67
CA ARG A 19 19.21 -16.86 7.05
C ARG A 19 20.13 -17.83 7.77
N HIS A 20 19.58 -18.69 8.63
CA HIS A 20 20.36 -19.69 9.35
C HIS A 20 20.99 -20.70 8.39
N MET A 21 20.30 -21.05 7.31
CA MET A 21 20.83 -21.94 6.26
C MET A 21 21.97 -21.31 5.44
N GLY A 22 22.25 -20.00 5.60
CA GLY A 22 23.31 -19.30 4.87
C GLY A 22 22.98 -19.00 3.41
N ASP A 23 21.83 -19.45 2.88
CA ASP A 23 21.46 -19.29 1.48
C ASP A 23 20.85 -17.91 1.20
N ARG A 24 21.74 -17.00 0.78
CA ARG A 24 21.37 -15.63 0.38
C ARG A 24 20.53 -15.61 -0.90
N GLU A 25 20.72 -16.55 -1.82
CA GLU A 25 19.99 -16.57 -3.08
C GLU A 25 18.55 -17.05 -2.89
N VAL A 26 18.31 -18.04 -2.03
CA VAL A 26 16.93 -18.45 -1.65
C VAL A 26 16.21 -17.30 -0.94
N SER A 27 16.88 -16.61 0.00
CA SER A 27 16.32 -15.42 0.66
C SER A 27 15.94 -14.30 -0.31
N LYS A 28 16.72 -14.12 -1.38
CA LYS A 28 16.50 -13.10 -2.41
C LYS A 28 15.37 -13.52 -3.36
N ARG A 29 15.36 -14.78 -3.79
CA ARG A 29 14.28 -15.40 -4.58
C ARG A 29 12.95 -15.29 -3.84
N PHE A 30 12.89 -15.63 -2.55
CA PHE A 30 11.71 -15.48 -1.71
C PHE A 30 11.14 -14.05 -1.73
N ARG A 31 12.00 -13.05 -1.47
CA ARG A 31 11.59 -11.64 -1.51
C ARG A 31 11.07 -11.23 -2.88
N LYS A 32 11.67 -11.74 -3.96
CA LYS A 32 11.26 -11.47 -5.34
C LYS A 32 9.87 -12.08 -5.61
N GLU A 33 9.63 -13.31 -5.20
CA GLU A 33 8.36 -14.01 -5.37
C GLU A 33 7.22 -13.36 -4.57
N LEU A 34 7.46 -13.01 -3.30
CA LEU A 34 6.50 -12.25 -2.49
C LEU A 34 6.11 -10.93 -3.16
N ARG A 35 7.12 -10.22 -3.69
CA ARG A 35 6.90 -8.96 -4.42
C ARG A 35 6.09 -9.20 -5.69
N ALA A 36 6.40 -10.24 -6.46
CA ALA A 36 5.68 -10.59 -7.68
C ALA A 36 4.22 -10.93 -7.39
N ALA A 37 3.95 -11.71 -6.35
CA ALA A 37 2.60 -12.11 -5.94
C ALA A 37 1.71 -10.92 -5.55
N ALA A 38 2.27 -9.92 -4.86
CA ALA A 38 1.52 -8.76 -4.40
C ALA A 38 1.52 -7.56 -5.38
N ARG A 39 2.43 -7.55 -6.37
CA ARG A 39 2.57 -6.48 -7.37
C ARG A 39 1.27 -6.13 -8.10
N PRO A 40 0.38 -7.08 -8.49
CA PRO A 40 -0.84 -6.77 -9.23
C PRO A 40 -1.84 -5.87 -8.50
N LEU A 41 -1.76 -5.75 -7.18
CA LEU A 41 -2.70 -4.92 -6.41
C LEU A 41 -2.32 -3.42 -6.43
N VAL A 42 -1.06 -3.08 -6.66
CA VAL A 42 -0.61 -1.68 -6.81
C VAL A 42 -1.32 -0.95 -7.96
N PRO A 43 -1.34 -1.45 -9.21
CA PRO A 43 -2.04 -0.78 -10.30
C PRO A 43 -3.55 -0.68 -10.06
N LYS A 44 -4.17 -1.63 -9.36
CA LYS A 44 -5.59 -1.56 -8.99
C LYS A 44 -5.89 -0.39 -8.05
N VAL A 45 -5.07 -0.22 -7.01
CA VAL A 45 -5.19 0.93 -6.09
C VAL A 45 -4.92 2.24 -6.83
N ARG A 46 -3.93 2.28 -7.73
CA ARG A 46 -3.66 3.48 -8.56
C ARG A 46 -4.81 3.80 -9.52
N ALA A 47 -5.46 2.79 -10.09
CA ALA A 47 -6.63 2.97 -10.95
C ALA A 47 -7.80 3.57 -10.16
N ALA A 48 -8.09 3.03 -8.98
CA ALA A 48 -9.13 3.59 -8.10
C ALA A 48 -8.84 5.05 -7.71
N ILE A 49 -7.58 5.38 -7.40
CA ILE A 49 -7.17 6.77 -7.13
C ILE A 49 -7.45 7.68 -8.33
N ARG A 50 -7.16 7.22 -9.56
CA ARG A 50 -7.40 8.00 -10.78
C ARG A 50 -8.90 8.23 -11.01
N GLN A 51 -9.75 7.31 -10.57
CA GLN A 51 -11.20 7.38 -10.69
C GLN A 51 -11.89 8.15 -9.57
N ILE A 52 -11.16 8.66 -8.57
CA ILE A 52 -11.72 9.53 -7.53
C ILE A 52 -12.50 10.68 -8.20
N PRO A 53 -13.80 10.89 -7.86
CA PRO A 53 -14.61 11.92 -8.47
C PRO A 53 -14.01 13.31 -8.28
N SER A 54 -13.93 14.08 -9.37
CA SER A 54 -13.39 15.43 -9.37
C SER A 54 -14.02 16.22 -10.50
N GLY A 55 -14.31 17.51 -10.25
CA GLY A 55 -14.73 18.43 -11.31
C GLY A 55 -13.63 18.78 -12.32
N ARG A 56 -12.41 18.24 -12.16
CA ARG A 56 -11.30 18.39 -13.11
C ARG A 56 -10.91 17.05 -13.69
N SER A 57 -10.42 17.05 -14.93
CA SER A 57 -9.79 15.88 -15.54
C SER A 57 -8.56 15.39 -14.74
N TYR A 58 -8.19 14.13 -14.93
CA TYR A 58 -6.99 13.60 -14.28
C TYR A 58 -5.75 14.35 -14.76
N SER A 59 -4.93 14.81 -13.82
CA SER A 59 -3.60 15.35 -14.09
C SER A 59 -2.57 14.62 -13.21
N PRO A 60 -1.42 14.21 -13.77
CA PRO A 60 -0.31 13.66 -13.00
C PRO A 60 0.20 14.61 -11.90
N ASP A 61 0.11 15.92 -12.10
CA ASP A 61 0.64 16.90 -11.14
C ASP A 61 -0.37 17.27 -10.05
N GLY A 62 -1.64 16.88 -10.23
CA GLY A 62 -2.69 17.07 -9.24
C GLY A 62 -2.70 16.06 -8.08
N LEU A 63 -3.67 16.23 -7.18
CA LEU A 63 -3.85 15.40 -5.99
C LEU A 63 -3.93 13.90 -6.31
N ARG A 64 -4.73 13.51 -7.31
CA ARG A 64 -4.85 12.10 -7.73
C ARG A 64 -3.51 11.54 -8.23
N GLY A 65 -2.74 12.32 -8.98
CA GLY A 65 -1.41 11.91 -9.42
C GLY A 65 -0.43 11.75 -8.26
N ALA A 66 -0.44 12.68 -7.30
CA ALA A 66 0.37 12.59 -6.08
C ALA A 66 0.02 11.34 -5.24
N LEU A 67 -1.27 11.06 -5.02
CA LEU A 67 -1.74 9.86 -4.32
C LEU A 67 -1.30 8.57 -5.04
N ALA A 68 -1.42 8.53 -6.37
CA ALA A 68 -1.02 7.38 -7.17
C ALA A 68 0.49 7.12 -7.10
N ARG A 69 1.32 8.17 -7.12
CA ARG A 69 2.78 8.08 -6.91
C ARG A 69 3.14 7.64 -5.49
N ALA A 70 2.40 8.12 -4.50
CA ALA A 70 2.57 7.73 -3.10
C ALA A 70 2.15 6.27 -2.82
N THR A 71 1.42 5.63 -3.74
CA THR A 71 1.00 4.23 -3.63
C THR A 71 2.15 3.29 -3.97
N ARG A 72 2.51 2.42 -3.03
CA ARG A 72 3.60 1.44 -3.16
C ARG A 72 3.29 0.13 -2.46
N LEU A 73 4.00 -0.90 -2.91
CA LEU A 73 4.13 -2.17 -2.22
C LEU A 73 5.33 -2.11 -1.27
N GLU A 74 5.14 -2.60 -0.05
CA GLU A 74 6.16 -2.77 0.98
C GLU A 74 6.30 -4.26 1.27
N VAL A 75 7.48 -4.81 1.06
CA VAL A 75 7.82 -6.20 1.39
C VAL A 75 8.95 -6.14 2.39
N LYS A 76 8.65 -6.49 3.63
CA LYS A 76 9.62 -6.67 4.70
C LYS A 76 9.55 -8.11 5.12
N THR A 77 10.69 -8.76 5.23
CA THR A 77 10.70 -10.17 5.64
C THR A 77 11.36 -10.35 7.01
N THR A 78 11.89 -9.27 7.61
CA THR A 78 12.59 -9.33 8.88
C THR A 78 12.20 -8.20 9.82
N GLY A 79 12.39 -8.45 11.12
CA GLY A 79 12.08 -7.50 12.20
C GLY A 79 10.59 -7.43 12.51
N ARG A 80 10.23 -6.68 13.56
CA ARG A 80 8.85 -6.54 14.08
C ARG A 80 7.81 -6.01 13.07
N SER A 81 8.25 -5.53 11.92
CA SER A 81 7.38 -5.06 10.83
C SER A 81 7.49 -5.91 9.56
N ALA A 82 7.95 -7.16 9.70
CA ALA A 82 7.85 -8.16 8.65
C ALA A 82 6.39 -8.26 8.18
N GLY A 83 6.20 -8.41 6.88
CA GLY A 83 4.89 -8.29 6.25
C GLY A 83 5.01 -7.90 4.79
N VAL A 84 4.03 -8.35 4.02
CA VAL A 84 3.74 -7.82 2.68
C VAL A 84 2.55 -6.87 2.83
N ALA A 85 2.73 -5.60 2.51
CA ALA A 85 1.71 -4.57 2.70
C ALA A 85 1.63 -3.62 1.52
N ILE A 86 0.44 -3.10 1.25
CA ILE A 86 0.28 -1.98 0.32
C ILE A 86 0.01 -0.73 1.13
N ARG A 87 0.61 0.38 0.69
CA ARG A 87 0.62 1.63 1.40
C ARG A 87 0.42 2.80 0.45
N VAL A 88 -0.39 3.76 0.84
CA VAL A 88 -0.31 5.13 0.33
C VAL A 88 0.52 5.94 1.32
N ASP A 89 1.76 6.23 0.94
CA ASP A 89 2.74 6.82 1.85
C ASP A 89 2.70 8.34 1.80
N GLY A 90 2.09 8.96 2.83
CA GLY A 90 2.03 10.41 2.96
C GLY A 90 3.39 11.11 2.91
N ARG A 91 4.48 10.41 3.27
CA ARG A 91 5.85 10.94 3.16
C ARG A 91 6.32 11.16 1.72
N LYS A 92 5.66 10.54 0.74
CA LYS A 92 5.90 10.70 -0.69
C LYS A 92 4.94 11.72 -1.34
N MET A 93 4.04 12.32 -0.55
CA MET A 93 3.25 13.46 -0.98
C MET A 93 4.09 14.75 -0.88
N PRO A 94 3.71 15.82 -1.60
CA PRO A 94 4.23 17.16 -1.35
C PRO A 94 4.15 17.54 0.13
N ALA A 95 5.05 18.40 0.61
CA ALA A 95 5.23 18.67 2.04
C ALA A 95 3.93 19.11 2.76
N HIS A 96 3.14 19.95 2.09
CA HIS A 96 1.85 20.45 2.58
C HIS A 96 0.68 19.46 2.38
N MET A 97 0.92 18.30 1.77
CA MET A 97 -0.09 17.29 1.42
C MET A 97 0.09 15.96 2.16
N LYS A 98 1.00 15.87 3.13
CA LYS A 98 1.35 14.60 3.82
C LYS A 98 0.16 13.90 4.49
N SER A 99 -0.81 14.67 4.98
CA SER A 99 -2.01 14.17 5.65
C SER A 99 -3.15 13.83 4.68
N LEU A 100 -3.11 14.33 3.45
CA LEU A 100 -4.20 14.21 2.48
C LEU A 100 -4.61 12.76 2.18
N PRO A 101 -3.71 11.76 2.08
CA PRO A 101 -4.17 10.38 1.90
C PRO A 101 -5.22 9.99 2.94
N SER A 102 -4.95 10.23 4.23
CA SER A 102 -5.87 9.89 5.31
C SER A 102 -7.15 10.74 5.32
N MET A 103 -7.07 12.00 4.89
CA MET A 103 -8.23 12.90 4.80
C MET A 103 -9.18 12.49 3.67
N VAL A 104 -8.62 12.24 2.47
CA VAL A 104 -9.38 11.78 1.29
C VAL A 104 -10.05 10.44 1.59
N GLU A 105 -9.34 9.51 2.23
CA GLU A 105 -9.91 8.22 2.65
C GLU A 105 -11.02 8.35 3.73
N GLY A 106 -11.15 9.52 4.37
CA GLY A 106 -12.12 9.75 5.43
C GLY A 106 -11.68 9.29 6.82
N LYS A 107 -10.38 9.00 7.01
CA LYS A 107 -9.79 8.72 8.33
C LYS A 107 -9.52 9.96 9.17
N LYS A 108 -9.52 11.13 8.54
CA LYS A 108 -9.35 12.44 9.19
C LYS A 108 -10.33 13.42 8.56
N ARG A 109 -10.76 14.42 9.32
CA ARG A 109 -11.57 15.52 8.81
C ARG A 109 -10.80 16.26 7.70
N TRP A 110 -11.44 16.48 6.56
CA TRP A 110 -10.83 17.17 5.41
C TRP A 110 -11.45 18.56 5.29
N ARG A 111 -10.76 19.57 5.81
CA ARG A 111 -11.18 20.97 5.66
C ARG A 111 -10.09 21.79 5.00
N HIS A 112 -10.51 22.79 4.25
CA HIS A 112 -9.61 23.77 3.64
C HIS A 112 -10.30 25.14 3.57
N PRO A 113 -9.53 26.23 3.56
CA PRO A 113 -10.08 27.54 3.24
C PRO A 113 -10.60 27.56 1.80
N VAL A 114 -11.59 28.42 1.53
CA VAL A 114 -12.00 28.75 0.16
C VAL A 114 -10.83 29.43 -0.55
N PHE A 115 -10.66 29.16 -1.85
CA PHE A 115 -9.58 29.79 -2.61
C PHE A 115 -9.74 31.32 -2.58
N GLY A 116 -8.67 32.03 -2.18
CA GLY A 116 -8.70 33.49 -2.04
C GLY A 116 -9.27 34.03 -0.72
N ASN A 117 -9.89 33.20 0.12
CA ASN A 117 -10.43 33.62 1.42
C ASN A 117 -10.07 32.63 2.54
N ARG A 118 -9.18 33.06 3.45
CA ARG A 118 -8.67 32.22 4.55
C ARG A 118 -9.59 32.17 5.77
N GLU A 119 -10.61 33.01 5.83
CA GLU A 119 -11.57 33.09 6.94
C GLU A 119 -12.69 32.06 6.76
N VAL A 120 -13.08 31.79 5.52
CA VAL A 120 -14.13 30.82 5.20
C VAL A 120 -13.53 29.44 4.98
N TRP A 121 -13.88 28.50 5.86
CA TRP A 121 -13.39 27.12 5.81
C TRP A 121 -14.50 26.12 5.49
N VAL A 122 -14.32 25.38 4.41
CA VAL A 122 -15.28 24.36 3.97
C VAL A 122 -14.85 22.96 4.40
N ASN A 123 -15.84 22.07 4.55
CA ASN A 123 -15.63 20.65 4.78
C ASN A 123 -15.77 19.91 3.46
N GLN A 124 -14.69 19.28 3.01
CA GLN A 124 -14.67 18.50 1.79
C GLN A 124 -15.16 17.07 2.09
N PRO A 125 -16.14 16.55 1.35
CA PRO A 125 -16.58 15.17 1.50
C PRO A 125 -15.43 14.18 1.35
N LYS A 126 -15.44 13.13 2.19
CA LYS A 126 -14.52 12.00 2.03
C LYS A 126 -14.78 11.29 0.71
N GLN A 127 -13.72 10.78 0.10
CA GLN A 127 -13.76 10.00 -1.12
C GLN A 127 -12.94 8.73 -0.90
N PRO A 128 -13.49 7.74 -0.16
CA PRO A 128 -12.80 6.49 0.11
C PRO A 128 -12.41 5.80 -1.19
N TYR A 129 -11.18 5.29 -1.23
CA TYR A 129 -10.65 4.62 -2.42
C TYR A 129 -9.80 3.42 -2.01
N PHE A 130 -9.01 3.54 -0.95
CA PHE A 130 -7.97 2.58 -0.61
C PHE A 130 -8.56 1.30 -0.01
N TYR A 131 -9.30 1.43 1.09
CA TYR A 131 -9.82 0.26 1.81
C TYR A 131 -10.89 -0.45 0.99
N ASP A 132 -11.70 0.26 0.22
CA ASP A 132 -12.67 -0.34 -0.70
C ASP A 132 -11.99 -1.14 -1.81
N THR A 133 -10.95 -0.57 -2.44
CA THR A 133 -10.20 -1.29 -3.48
C THR A 133 -9.53 -2.53 -2.92
N VAL A 134 -8.88 -2.42 -1.75
CA VAL A 134 -8.19 -3.58 -1.16
C VAL A 134 -9.18 -4.62 -0.63
N ARG A 135 -10.37 -4.23 -0.17
CA ARG A 135 -11.42 -5.19 0.21
C ARG A 135 -11.81 -6.08 -0.95
N VAL A 136 -11.99 -5.50 -2.15
CA VAL A 136 -12.39 -6.25 -3.35
C VAL A 136 -11.21 -7.01 -3.96
N ALA A 137 -10.07 -6.35 -4.17
CA ALA A 137 -8.95 -6.92 -4.92
C ALA A 137 -7.91 -7.65 -4.05
N GLY A 138 -7.91 -7.43 -2.73
CA GLY A 138 -6.96 -7.98 -1.78
C GLY A 138 -6.97 -9.51 -1.65
N PRO A 139 -8.13 -10.20 -1.61
CA PRO A 139 -8.16 -11.66 -1.43
C PRO A 139 -7.32 -12.43 -2.44
N ALA A 140 -7.32 -12.03 -3.72
CA ALA A 140 -6.51 -12.66 -4.75
C ALA A 140 -5.00 -12.52 -4.48
N SER A 141 -4.54 -11.33 -4.07
CA SER A 141 -3.15 -11.09 -3.70
C SER A 141 -2.75 -11.81 -2.41
N ARG A 142 -3.65 -11.90 -1.41
CA ARG A 142 -3.40 -12.69 -0.20
C ARG A 142 -3.17 -14.16 -0.54
N ARG A 143 -4.04 -14.75 -1.37
CA ARG A 143 -3.88 -16.14 -1.85
C ARG A 143 -2.58 -16.36 -2.62
N ALA A 144 -2.17 -15.39 -3.45
CA ALA A 144 -0.92 -15.48 -4.19
C ALA A 144 0.31 -15.41 -3.25
N VAL A 145 0.29 -14.51 -2.26
CA VAL A 145 1.36 -14.40 -1.26
C VAL A 145 1.46 -15.66 -0.39
N ASN A 146 0.31 -16.24 0.01
CA ASN A 146 0.29 -17.48 0.77
C ASN A 146 0.90 -18.65 0.00
N ARG A 147 0.57 -18.80 -1.29
CA ARG A 147 1.17 -19.85 -2.13
C ARG A 147 2.69 -19.78 -2.22
N VAL A 148 3.27 -18.57 -2.25
CA VAL A 148 4.72 -18.39 -2.23
C VAL A 148 5.32 -18.86 -0.91
N LEU A 149 4.66 -18.54 0.21
CA LEU A 149 5.09 -19.01 1.53
C LEU A 149 5.04 -20.53 1.63
N ASP A 150 3.91 -21.12 1.26
CA ASP A 150 3.70 -22.57 1.34
C ASP A 150 4.70 -23.33 0.45
N GLY A 151 5.04 -22.77 -0.71
CA GLY A 151 6.07 -23.32 -1.59
C GLY A 151 7.46 -23.35 -0.93
N ILE A 152 7.89 -22.24 -0.35
CA ILE A 152 9.21 -22.18 0.30
C ILE A 152 9.25 -22.99 1.60
N THR A 153 8.18 -23.00 2.39
CA THR A 153 8.13 -23.84 3.58
C THR A 153 8.28 -25.33 3.22
N ARG A 154 7.77 -25.75 2.06
CA ARG A 154 8.00 -27.10 1.54
C ARG A 154 9.45 -27.34 1.10
N ASP A 155 10.11 -26.34 0.52
CA ASP A 155 11.51 -26.45 0.06
C ASP A 155 12.53 -26.53 1.23
N ILE A 156 12.15 -26.10 2.44
CA ILE A 156 13.03 -26.05 3.63
C ILE A 156 12.70 -27.08 4.72
N SER A 157 11.58 -27.80 4.62
CA SER A 157 11.19 -28.88 5.55
C SER A 157 11.73 -30.20 5.04
#